data_AF-A0A1A1Y3T8-F1
#
_entry.id   AF-A0A1A1Y3T8-F1
#
_cell.length_a   1.000
_cell.length_b   1.000
_cell.length_c   1.000
_cell.angle_alpha   90.00
_cell.angle_beta   90.00
_cell.angle_gamma   90.00
#
_symmetry.space_group_name_H-M   'P 1'
#
loop_
_entity.id
_entity.type
_entity.pdbx_description
1 polymer ?
#
loop_
_entity_poly.entity_id
_entity_poly.type
_entity_poly.pdbx_seq_one_letter_code
_entity_poly.pdbx_strand_id
1 'polypeptide(L)'
;MPTCRHRRRRWWSAGGLTSVSDPRIVGAGDAVSPSRLPYRMSCQAALPLGAQAADTWLSRIAGEPAAEVNHAMAAQCISLGRHAGTFQVNDKDDSPRRLYIGGRLGAVVEEQVCRYTLKWLRGEAEKPGTYSWKEWPERSQLVAETAQVERV
;
A
#
# COMPACT_ATOMS: atom_id res chain seq x y z
N MET A 1 6.52 29.39 -9.45
CA MET A 1 7.17 28.08 -9.68
C MET A 1 6.31 27.00 -9.03
N PRO A 2 5.82 25.98 -9.77
CA PRO A 2 5.10 24.88 -9.13
C PRO A 2 6.09 24.03 -8.32
N THR A 3 5.79 23.84 -7.03
CA THR A 3 6.66 23.09 -6.11
C THR A 3 6.79 21.63 -6.55
N CYS A 4 7.93 21.01 -6.26
CA CYS A 4 8.28 19.62 -6.61
C CYS A 4 7.22 18.58 -6.20
N ARG A 5 6.37 18.92 -5.21
CA ARG A 5 5.25 18.11 -4.70
C ARG A 5 4.13 17.88 -5.72
N HIS A 6 3.88 18.80 -6.64
CA HIS A 6 2.82 18.66 -7.65
C HIS A 6 3.21 17.82 -8.87
N ARG A 7 4.51 17.77 -9.22
CA ARG A 7 4.97 16.93 -10.35
C ARG A 7 5.08 15.43 -10.02
N ARG A 8 5.24 15.04 -8.74
CA ARG A 8 5.37 13.62 -8.36
C ARG A 8 4.08 12.79 -8.46
N ARG A 9 2.93 13.42 -8.72
CA ARG A 9 1.60 12.77 -8.71
C ARG A 9 1.06 12.38 -10.10
N ARG A 10 1.89 12.48 -11.13
CA ARG A 10 1.51 12.25 -12.54
C ARG A 10 2.42 11.27 -13.27
N TRP A 11 3.13 10.41 -12.55
CA TRP A 11 4.01 9.42 -13.16
C TRP A 11 3.31 8.07 -13.36
N TRP A 12 2.19 7.82 -12.70
CA TRP A 12 1.57 6.49 -12.61
C TRP A 12 0.13 6.52 -13.15
N SER A 13 -0.27 5.44 -13.83
CA SER A 13 -1.65 5.22 -14.27
C SER A 13 -2.56 4.92 -13.09
N ALA A 14 -3.85 5.24 -13.25
CA ALA A 14 -4.84 5.18 -12.16
C ALA A 14 -5.06 3.77 -11.58
N GLY A 15 -4.98 2.73 -12.41
CA GLY A 15 -5.30 1.36 -12.02
C GLY A 15 -4.10 0.48 -11.70
N GLY A 16 -3.10 0.42 -12.56
CA GLY A 16 -2.14 -0.69 -12.58
C GLY A 16 -0.69 -0.32 -12.33
N LEU A 17 -0.38 0.61 -11.41
CA LEU A 17 1.00 0.91 -10.98
C LEU A 17 2.02 1.14 -12.13
N THR A 18 1.55 1.53 -13.31
CA THR A 18 2.34 1.57 -14.53
C THR A 18 2.70 3.00 -14.85
N SER A 19 3.91 3.25 -15.34
CA SER A 19 4.28 4.60 -15.73
C SER A 19 3.41 5.13 -16.87
N VAL A 20 3.00 6.40 -16.79
CA VAL A 20 2.23 7.05 -17.87
C VAL A 20 3.07 7.30 -19.13
N SER A 21 4.41 7.28 -19.02
CA SER A 21 5.32 7.59 -20.12
C SER A 21 5.99 6.38 -20.75
N ASP A 22 6.15 5.28 -20.01
CA ASP A 22 6.69 4.03 -20.55
C ASP A 22 5.95 2.85 -19.91
N PRO A 23 5.17 2.07 -20.67
CA PRO A 23 4.43 0.96 -20.10
C PRO A 23 5.37 -0.05 -19.43
N ARG A 24 6.62 -0.21 -19.87
CA ARG A 24 7.58 -1.18 -19.32
C ARG A 24 8.01 -0.87 -17.88
N ILE A 25 7.70 0.31 -17.37
CA ILE A 25 8.03 0.73 -16.01
C ILE A 25 6.80 0.49 -15.11
N VAL A 26 6.95 -0.39 -14.13
CA VAL A 26 5.96 -0.62 -13.06
C VAL A 26 6.58 -0.18 -11.74
N GLY A 27 5.80 0.50 -10.90
CA GLY A 27 6.23 1.00 -9.60
C GLY A 27 5.63 0.21 -8.45
N ALA A 28 6.28 0.26 -7.29
CA ALA A 28 5.80 -0.36 -6.06
C ALA A 28 6.09 0.53 -4.84
N GLY A 29 5.41 0.24 -3.73
CA GLY A 29 5.64 0.88 -2.44
C GLY A 29 5.50 2.40 -2.43
N ASP A 30 6.23 3.07 -1.53
CA ASP A 30 6.07 4.50 -1.25
C ASP A 30 6.49 5.43 -2.41
N ALA A 31 7.10 4.88 -3.46
CA ALA A 31 7.43 5.61 -4.68
C ALA A 31 6.21 5.87 -5.59
N VAL A 32 5.09 5.17 -5.35
CA VAL A 32 3.91 5.24 -6.20
C VAL A 32 2.75 6.01 -5.57
N SER A 33 2.01 6.72 -6.43
CA SER A 33 0.71 7.33 -6.07
C SER A 33 -0.21 7.28 -7.29
N PRO A 34 -0.71 6.07 -7.66
CA PRO A 34 -1.44 5.84 -8.90
C PRO A 34 -2.74 6.65 -8.99
N SER A 35 -3.48 6.79 -7.88
CA SER A 35 -4.80 7.43 -7.84
C SER A 35 -4.79 8.88 -7.31
N ARG A 36 -3.61 9.49 -7.10
CA ARG A 36 -3.42 10.75 -6.34
C ARG A 36 -3.98 10.76 -4.91
N LEU A 37 -4.56 9.65 -4.47
CA LEU A 37 -4.92 9.32 -3.09
C LEU A 37 -3.84 8.38 -2.54
N PRO A 38 -2.66 8.91 -2.18
CA PRO A 38 -1.57 8.06 -1.72
C PRO A 38 -1.96 7.32 -0.45
N TYR A 39 -1.53 6.07 -0.36
CA TYR A 39 -1.41 5.42 0.94
C TYR A 39 -0.40 6.16 1.79
N ARG A 40 -0.59 6.14 3.11
CA ARG A 40 0.43 6.62 4.03
C ARG A 40 1.72 5.80 3.82
N MET A 41 2.84 6.51 3.73
CA MET A 41 4.16 5.88 3.60
C MET A 41 4.39 4.89 4.74
N SER A 42 4.53 3.61 4.39
CA SER A 42 4.64 2.54 5.38
C SER A 42 5.01 1.20 4.75
N CYS A 43 5.66 0.35 5.54
CA CYS A 43 5.85 -1.06 5.18
C CYS A 43 4.51 -1.79 5.00
N GLN A 44 3.46 -1.37 5.72
CA GLN A 44 2.12 -1.92 5.59
C GLN A 44 1.55 -1.72 4.18
N ALA A 45 1.70 -0.52 3.61
CA ALA A 45 1.29 -0.24 2.24
C ALA A 45 2.26 -0.86 1.22
N ALA A 46 3.55 -0.95 1.55
CA ALA A 46 4.57 -1.40 0.61
C ALA A 46 4.43 -2.87 0.18
N LEU A 47 4.07 -3.78 1.10
CA LEU A 47 3.87 -5.19 0.79
C LEU A 47 2.76 -5.45 -0.25
N PRO A 48 1.50 -5.00 -0.06
CA PRO A 48 0.45 -5.18 -1.05
C PRO A 48 0.73 -4.43 -2.35
N LEU A 49 1.31 -3.23 -2.29
CA LEU A 49 1.73 -2.53 -3.50
C LEU A 49 2.81 -3.30 -4.28
N GLY A 50 3.70 -4.01 -3.60
CA GLY A 50 4.69 -4.88 -4.23
C GLY A 50 4.07 -6.08 -4.92
N ALA A 51 3.14 -6.76 -4.26
CA ALA A 51 2.41 -7.88 -4.84
C ALA A 51 1.57 -7.45 -6.06
N GLN A 52 0.80 -6.36 -5.93
CA GLN A 52 0.00 -5.80 -7.04
C GLN A 52 0.85 -5.32 -8.22
N ALA A 53 2.08 -4.86 -7.98
CA ALA A 53 3.02 -4.52 -9.04
C ALA A 53 3.47 -5.77 -9.82
N ALA A 54 3.71 -6.88 -9.12
CA ALA A 54 4.01 -8.16 -9.76
C ALA A 54 2.81 -8.67 -10.57
N ASP A 55 1.60 -8.62 -10.01
CA ASP A 55 0.37 -9.01 -10.69
C ASP A 55 0.12 -8.16 -11.95
N THR A 56 0.34 -6.85 -11.88
CA THR A 56 0.27 -5.95 -13.04
C THR A 56 1.19 -6.44 -14.17
N TRP A 57 2.42 -6.82 -13.83
CA TRP A 57 3.38 -7.30 -14.81
C TRP A 57 2.97 -8.66 -15.40
N LEU A 58 2.46 -9.57 -14.58
CA LEU A 58 1.95 -10.87 -15.01
C LEU A 58 0.72 -10.74 -15.92
N SER A 59 -0.26 -9.90 -15.56
CA SER A 59 -1.42 -9.59 -16.40
C SER A 59 -0.98 -9.07 -17.76
N ARG A 60 0.05 -8.20 -17.81
CA ARG A 60 0.59 -7.73 -19.08
C ARG A 60 1.16 -8.87 -19.93
N ILE A 61 1.96 -9.76 -19.34
CA ILE A 61 2.51 -10.92 -20.07
C ILE A 61 1.37 -11.78 -20.65
N ALA A 62 0.28 -11.92 -19.89
CA ALA A 62 -0.92 -12.66 -20.30
C ALA A 62 -1.80 -11.91 -21.32
N GLY A 63 -1.56 -10.61 -21.57
CA GLY A 63 -2.44 -9.78 -22.41
C GLY A 63 -3.74 -9.36 -21.73
N GLU A 64 -3.82 -9.49 -20.41
CA GLU A 64 -4.99 -9.18 -19.59
C GLU A 64 -4.91 -7.77 -18.97
N PRO A 65 -6.04 -7.13 -18.66
CA PRO A 65 -6.05 -5.86 -17.94
C PRO A 65 -5.51 -6.03 -16.51
N ALA A 66 -4.68 -5.08 -16.07
CA ALA A 66 -4.21 -5.03 -14.69
C ALA A 66 -5.35 -4.62 -13.74
N ALA A 67 -5.44 -5.28 -12.60
CA ALA A 67 -6.39 -4.94 -11.55
C ALA A 67 -6.10 -3.56 -10.93
N GLU A 68 -7.13 -2.88 -10.44
CA GLU A 68 -6.95 -1.63 -9.70
C GLU A 68 -6.33 -1.86 -8.32
N VAL A 69 -5.44 -0.95 -7.93
CA VAL A 69 -4.85 -0.95 -6.58
C VAL A 69 -5.91 -0.68 -5.51
N ASN A 70 -6.32 -1.73 -4.81
CA ASN A 70 -7.17 -1.65 -3.64
C ASN A 70 -6.69 -2.54 -2.49
N HIS A 71 -6.18 -1.92 -1.43
CA HIS A 71 -5.96 -2.56 -0.13
C HIS A 71 -6.34 -1.63 1.02
N ALA A 72 -6.68 -2.24 2.15
CA ALA A 72 -7.06 -1.58 3.40
C ALA A 72 -5.84 -1.38 4.31
N MET A 73 -5.85 -0.26 5.02
CA MET A 73 -4.95 -0.02 6.15
C MET A 73 -5.59 -0.54 7.44
N ALA A 74 -4.81 -0.67 8.52
CA ALA A 74 -5.31 -1.35 9.72
C ALA A 74 -4.60 -0.96 11.01
N ALA A 75 -3.33 -0.54 10.94
CA ALA A 75 -2.61 -0.18 12.13
C ALA A 75 -1.40 0.72 11.85
N GLN A 76 -0.92 1.36 12.90
CA GLN A 76 0.35 2.05 12.91
C GLN A 76 1.12 1.62 14.14
N CYS A 77 2.42 1.39 14.01
CA CYS A 77 3.25 1.09 15.16
C CYS A 77 4.50 1.96 15.17
N ILE A 78 4.98 2.25 16.38
CA ILE A 78 6.20 3.01 16.62
C ILE A 78 6.99 2.30 17.72
N SER A 79 8.23 1.91 17.40
CA SER A 79 9.18 1.42 18.39
C SER A 79 9.70 2.54 19.27
N LEU A 80 9.86 2.27 20.56
CA LEU A 80 10.56 3.11 21.53
C LEU A 80 11.68 2.29 22.20
N GLY A 81 12.47 1.59 21.38
CA GLY A 81 13.55 0.71 21.81
C GLY A 81 13.08 -0.72 22.13
N ARG A 82 13.98 -1.54 22.68
CA ARG A 82 13.76 -3.00 22.84
C ARG A 82 12.59 -3.39 23.75
N HIS A 83 12.10 -2.46 24.56
CA HIS A 83 11.16 -2.76 25.65
C HIS A 83 9.91 -1.88 25.66
N ALA A 84 9.77 -0.97 24.71
CA ALA A 84 8.58 -0.14 24.62
C ALA A 84 8.24 0.14 23.17
N GLY A 85 6.95 0.22 22.88
CA GLY A 85 6.44 0.62 21.58
C GLY A 85 4.96 0.92 21.67
N THR A 86 4.39 1.43 20.58
CA THR A 86 2.96 1.64 20.44
C THR A 86 2.45 0.89 19.22
N PHE A 87 1.22 0.41 19.31
CA PHE A 87 0.45 -0.15 18.20
C PHE A 87 -0.94 0.48 18.24
N GLN A 88 -1.17 1.44 17.34
CA GLN A 88 -2.43 2.13 17.11
C GLN A 88 -3.26 1.31 16.13
N VAL A 89 -4.52 1.05 16.47
CA VAL A 89 -5.47 0.39 15.55
C VAL A 89 -6.14 1.46 14.70
N ASN A 90 -6.31 1.19 13.41
CA ASN A 90 -6.90 2.10 12.44
C ASN A 90 -8.09 1.45 11.73
N ASP A 91 -8.96 2.28 11.18
CA ASP A 91 -9.97 1.88 10.19
C ASP A 91 -9.32 1.57 8.83
N LYS A 92 -10.11 1.02 7.90
CA LYS A 92 -9.64 0.62 6.57
C LYS A 92 -9.07 1.80 5.76
N ASP A 93 -9.55 3.00 6.05
CA ASP A 93 -9.14 4.27 5.46
C ASP A 93 -7.91 4.89 6.14
N ASP A 94 -7.28 4.16 7.06
CA ASP A 94 -6.13 4.57 7.89
C ASP A 94 -6.48 5.61 8.97
N SER A 95 -7.75 5.91 9.25
CA SER A 95 -8.12 6.79 10.36
C SER A 95 -7.95 6.09 11.73
N PRO A 96 -7.39 6.76 12.75
CA PRO A 96 -7.08 6.11 14.03
C PRO A 96 -8.34 5.87 14.87
N ARG A 97 -8.43 4.67 15.46
CA ARG A 97 -9.48 4.30 16.42
C ARG A 97 -9.09 4.68 17.85
N ARG A 98 -10.06 4.72 18.77
CA ARG A 98 -9.83 4.86 20.22
C ARG A 98 -9.34 3.55 20.86
N LEU A 99 -8.41 2.85 20.19
CA LEU A 99 -7.83 1.61 20.65
C LEU A 99 -6.34 1.58 20.27
N TYR A 100 -5.48 1.47 21.27
CA TYR A 100 -4.05 1.33 21.08
C TYR A 100 -3.45 0.43 22.16
N ILE A 101 -2.29 -0.14 21.86
CA ILE A 101 -1.49 -0.95 22.76
C ILE A 101 -0.15 -0.23 22.97
N GLY A 102 0.26 -0.02 24.22
CA GLY A 102 1.52 0.65 24.57
C GLY A 102 2.50 -0.23 25.35
N GLY A 103 3.67 0.34 25.65
CA GLY A 103 4.66 -0.27 26.52
C GLY A 103 5.29 -1.55 25.94
N ARG A 104 5.59 -2.52 26.81
CA ARG A 104 6.28 -3.77 26.40
C ARG A 104 5.48 -4.58 25.40
N LEU A 105 4.14 -4.59 25.54
CA LEU A 105 3.28 -5.32 24.62
C LEU A 105 3.35 -4.70 23.21
N GLY A 106 3.41 -3.37 23.09
CA GLY A 106 3.62 -2.70 21.81
C GLY A 106 4.94 -3.12 21.14
N ALA A 107 6.04 -3.21 21.89
CA ALA A 107 7.32 -3.69 21.36
C ALA A 107 7.26 -5.15 20.89
N VAL A 108 6.55 -6.02 21.62
CA VAL A 108 6.36 -7.41 21.21
C VAL A 108 5.54 -7.48 19.91
N VAL A 109 4.47 -6.69 19.80
CA VAL A 109 3.65 -6.65 18.58
C VAL A 109 4.47 -6.20 17.37
N GLU A 110 5.29 -5.16 17.54
CA GLU A 110 6.17 -4.68 16.47
C GLU A 110 7.16 -5.77 15.99
N GLU A 111 7.83 -6.46 16.91
CA GLU A 111 8.72 -7.58 16.57
C GLU A 111 7.97 -8.67 15.78
N GLN A 112 6.72 -8.96 16.15
CA GLN A 112 5.90 -9.90 15.38
C GLN A 112 5.59 -9.38 13.97
N VAL A 113 5.31 -8.09 13.79
CA VAL A 113 5.10 -7.48 12.46
C VAL A 113 6.32 -7.72 11.57
N CYS A 114 7.54 -7.45 12.05
CA CYS A 114 8.77 -7.70 11.30
C CYS A 114 8.94 -9.18 10.92
N ARG A 115 8.68 -10.09 11.86
CA ARG A 115 8.75 -11.54 11.62
C ARG A 115 7.73 -12.00 10.58
N TYR A 116 6.50 -11.49 10.64
CA TYR A 116 5.46 -11.80 9.66
C TYR A 116 5.79 -11.27 8.28
N THR A 117 6.36 -10.06 8.16
CA THR A 117 6.84 -9.53 6.88
C THR A 117 7.83 -10.49 6.22
N LEU A 118 8.83 -10.97 6.96
CA LEU A 118 9.79 -11.94 6.43
C LEU A 118 9.13 -13.28 6.08
N LYS A 119 8.18 -13.75 6.90
CA LYS A 119 7.43 -14.97 6.63
C LYS A 119 6.62 -14.88 5.33
N TRP A 120 5.93 -13.76 5.10
CA TRP A 120 5.15 -13.54 3.88
C TRP A 120 6.03 -13.45 2.64
N LEU A 121 7.16 -12.75 2.71
CA LEU A 121 8.11 -12.69 1.58
C LEU A 121 8.67 -14.07 1.23
N ARG A 122 9.00 -14.89 2.24
CA ARG A 122 9.46 -16.27 2.00
C ARG A 122 8.34 -17.15 1.44
N GLY A 123 7.13 -17.05 2.00
CA GLY A 123 5.98 -17.80 1.50
C GLY A 123 5.67 -17.50 0.04
N GLU A 124 5.71 -16.21 -0.34
CA GLU A 124 5.50 -15.79 -1.72
C GLU A 124 6.62 -16.28 -2.66
N ALA A 125 7.87 -16.31 -2.19
CA ALA A 125 9.00 -16.85 -2.95
C ALA A 125 8.95 -18.38 -3.12
N GLU A 126 8.47 -19.11 -2.11
CA GLU A 126 8.34 -20.57 -2.13
C GLU A 126 7.11 -21.02 -2.93
N LYS A 127 5.99 -20.32 -2.76
CA LYS A 127 4.72 -20.58 -3.44
C LYS A 127 4.07 -19.25 -3.83
N PRO A 128 4.28 -18.78 -5.07
CA PRO A 128 3.68 -17.55 -5.57
C PRO A 128 2.16 -17.54 -5.44
N GLY A 129 1.59 -16.38 -5.10
CA GLY A 129 0.16 -16.17 -4.85
C GLY A 129 -0.31 -16.57 -3.46
N THR A 130 0.58 -16.75 -2.49
CA THR A 130 0.19 -17.07 -1.09
C THR A 130 -0.02 -15.83 -0.24
N TYR A 131 0.61 -14.72 -0.60
CA TYR A 131 0.34 -13.43 0.02
C TYR A 131 -1.01 -12.88 -0.42
N SER A 132 -1.81 -12.43 0.54
CA SER A 132 -3.07 -11.75 0.29
C SER A 132 -3.22 -10.55 1.21
N TRP A 133 -4.04 -9.60 0.79
CA TRP A 133 -4.36 -8.39 1.54
C TRP A 133 -5.86 -8.22 1.64
N LYS A 134 -6.27 -7.40 2.60
CA LYS A 134 -7.67 -7.03 2.76
C LYS A 134 -7.97 -5.86 1.85
N GLU A 135 -9.10 -5.90 1.14
CA GLU A 135 -9.54 -4.79 0.30
C GLU A 135 -10.39 -3.77 1.08
N TRP A 136 -10.44 -2.56 0.54
CA TRP A 136 -11.31 -1.48 1.01
C TRP A 136 -12.27 -1.08 -0.13
N PRO A 137 -13.45 -1.70 -0.26
CA PRO A 137 -14.35 -1.49 -1.41
C PRO A 137 -14.72 -0.03 -1.65
N GLU A 138 -14.89 0.74 -0.57
CA GLU A 138 -15.24 2.17 -0.63
C GLU A 138 -14.11 3.03 -1.21
N ARG A 139 -12.87 2.51 -1.28
CA ARG A 139 -11.75 3.18 -1.95
C ARG A 139 -11.99 3.38 -3.43
N SER A 140 -12.58 2.40 -4.12
CA SER A 140 -12.82 2.50 -5.56
C SER A 140 -13.78 3.65 -5.89
N GLN A 141 -14.76 3.90 -5.02
CA GLN A 141 -15.66 5.05 -5.13
C GLN A 141 -14.90 6.37 -4.95
N LEU A 142 -14.06 6.47 -3.93
CA LEU A 142 -13.21 7.65 -3.67
C LEU A 142 -12.27 7.97 -4.85
N VAL A 143 -11.70 6.93 -5.47
CA VAL A 143 -10.86 7.07 -6.67
C VAL A 143 -11.67 7.59 -7.85
N ALA A 144 -12.87 7.04 -8.07
CA ALA A 144 -13.76 7.46 -9.15
C ALA A 144 -14.21 8.92 -8.99
N GLU A 145 -14.61 9.32 -7.78
CA GLU A 145 -15.00 10.70 -7.45
C GLU A 145 -13.84 11.68 -7.67
N THR A 146 -12.63 11.34 -7.21
CA THR A 146 -11.44 12.18 -7.41
C THR A 146 -11.11 12.36 -8.89
N ALA A 147 -11.33 11.32 -9.72
CA ALA A 147 -11.14 11.39 -11.17
C ALA A 147 -12.25 12.19 -11.91
N GLN A 148 -13.40 12.41 -11.28
CA GLN A 148 -14.49 13.23 -11.82
C GLN A 148 -14.30 14.72 -11.50
N VAL A 149 -13.89 15.05 -10.27
CA VAL A 149 -13.63 16.44 -9.83
C VAL A 149 -12.55 17.12 -10.68
N GLU A 150 -11.56 16.37 -11.18
CA GLU A 150 -10.48 16.91 -12.02
C GLU A 150 -10.83 17.08 -13.50
N ARG A 151 -12.00 16.60 -13.95
CA ARG A 151 -12.47 16.78 -15.34
C ARG A 151 -13.29 18.06 -15.53
N VAL A 152 -13.62 18.75 -14.45
CA VAL A 152 -14.34 20.03 -14.41
C VAL A 152 -13.34 21.17 -14.22
#